data_AF-A0A2P8VNA2-F1
#
_entry.id   AF-A0A2P8VNA2-F1
#
_cell.length_a   1.000
_cell.length_b   1.000
_cell.length_c   1.000
_cell.angle_alpha   90.00
_cell.angle_beta   90.00
_cell.angle_gamma   90.00
#
_symmetry.space_group_name_H-M   'P 1'
#
loop_
_entity.id
_entity.type
_entity.pdbx_description
1 polymer ?
#
loop_
_entity_poly.entity_id
_entity_poly.type
_entity_poly.pdbx_seq_one_letter_code
_entity_poly.pdbx_strand_id
1 'polypeptide(L)'
;MKLANNTKFFIRWFMILLVIGIYLGKIIFIALDFAITIKYKGSFYDKSVPAETCRAIAELYEGYFDQLLVVSFSGSIIAMVLILIIFKKVR
;
A
#
# COMPACT_ATOMS: atom_id res chain seq x y z
N MET A 1 16.93 -33.91 1.10
CA MET A 1 16.07 -33.86 2.30
C MET A 1 14.62 -33.67 1.85
N LYS A 2 13.74 -34.66 2.01
CA LYS A 2 12.30 -34.51 1.69
C LYS A 2 11.65 -33.74 2.84
N LEU A 3 11.27 -32.48 2.63
CA LEU A 3 10.49 -31.74 3.65
C LEU A 3 9.16 -32.44 3.89
N ALA A 4 8.78 -32.60 5.15
CA ALA A 4 7.48 -33.12 5.55
C ALA A 4 6.35 -32.24 4.97
N ASN A 5 5.23 -32.86 4.60
CA ASN A 5 4.13 -32.19 3.91
C ASN A 5 3.58 -30.98 4.69
N ASN A 6 3.57 -31.09 6.02
CA ASN A 6 3.14 -30.03 6.94
C ASN A 6 4.08 -28.82 6.92
N THR A 7 5.39 -29.06 6.81
CA THR A 7 6.39 -27.99 6.72
C THR A 7 6.28 -27.23 5.40
N LYS A 8 6.02 -27.93 4.29
CA LYS A 8 5.76 -27.27 2.99
C LYS A 8 4.51 -26.38 3.04
N PHE A 9 3.45 -26.85 3.69
CA PHE A 9 2.22 -26.06 3.86
C PHE A 9 2.46 -24.80 4.69
N PHE A 10 3.16 -24.91 5.82
CA PHE A 10 3.49 -23.76 6.67
C PHE A 10 4.34 -22.71 5.93
N ILE A 11 5.35 -23.14 5.17
CA ILE A 11 6.21 -22.24 4.39
C ILE A 11 5.41 -21.48 3.33
N ARG A 12 4.42 -22.11 2.66
CA ARG A 12 3.56 -21.42 1.69
C ARG A 12 2.76 -20.29 2.33
N TRP A 13 2.06 -20.58 3.43
CA TRP A 13 1.24 -19.59 4.11
C TRP A 13 2.07 -18.47 4.72
N PHE A 14 3.23 -18.79 5.31
CA PHE A 14 4.16 -17.79 5.82
C PHE A 14 4.63 -16.84 4.72
N MET A 15 5.01 -17.36 3.55
CA MET A 15 5.44 -16.53 2.42
C MET A 15 4.30 -15.67 1.86
N ILE A 16 3.07 -16.20 1.80
CA ILE A 16 1.88 -15.42 1.38
C ILE A 16 1.63 -14.28 2.36
N LEU A 17 1.66 -14.55 3.67
CA LEU A 17 1.49 -13.53 4.71
C LEU A 17 2.58 -12.46 4.64
N LEU A 18 3.81 -12.85 4.36
CA LEU A 18 4.93 -11.91 4.21
C LEU A 18 4.70 -10.95 3.02
N VAL A 19 4.29 -11.47 1.86
CA VAL A 19 3.98 -10.65 0.68
C VAL A 19 2.83 -9.67 0.97
N ILE A 20 1.76 -10.15 1.62
CA ILE A 20 0.64 -9.30 2.02
C ILE A 20 1.08 -8.23 3.02
N GLY A 21 1.91 -8.59 4.01
CA GLY A 21 2.43 -7.66 5.01
C GLY A 21 3.26 -6.53 4.39
N ILE A 22 4.15 -6.86 3.43
CA ILE A 22 4.92 -5.84 2.70
C ILE A 22 4.00 -4.90 1.93
N TYR A 23 2.99 -5.46 1.24
CA TYR A 23 2.05 -4.67 0.46
C TYR A 23 1.22 -3.72 1.34
N LEU A 24 0.67 -4.21 2.45
CA LEU A 24 -0.05 -3.37 3.41
C LEU A 24 0.85 -2.31 4.04
N GLY A 25 2.10 -2.65 4.34
CA GLY A 25 3.09 -1.69 4.85
C GLY A 25 3.33 -0.51 3.90
N LYS A 26 3.36 -0.76 2.57
CA LYS A 26 3.49 0.30 1.57
C LYS A 26 2.27 1.22 1.52
N ILE A 27 1.06 0.65 1.60
CA ILE A 27 -0.19 1.43 1.65
C ILE A 27 -0.22 2.32 2.90
N ILE A 28 0.11 1.74 4.07
CA ILE A 28 0.14 2.47 5.34
C ILE A 28 1.16 3.62 5.29
N PHE A 29 2.31 3.41 4.65
CA PHE A 29 3.33 4.45 4.52
C PHE A 29 2.81 5.67 3.73
N ILE A 30 2.13 5.45 2.60
CA ILE A 30 1.53 6.53 1.80
C ILE A 30 0.42 7.24 2.59
N ALA A 31 -0.42 6.47 3.30
CA ALA A 31 -1.47 7.04 4.14
C ALA A 31 -0.91 7.88 5.30
N LEU A 32 0.20 7.46 5.92
CA LEU A 32 0.88 8.21 6.97
C LEU A 32 1.50 9.50 6.44
N ASP A 33 2.17 9.44 5.28
CA ASP A 33 2.74 10.63 4.63
C ASP A 33 1.65 11.68 4.33
N PHE A 34 0.50 11.22 3.84
CA PHE A 34 -0.67 12.06 3.63
C PHE A 34 -1.23 12.66 4.94
N ALA A 35 -1.39 11.83 5.97
CA ALA A 35 -1.90 12.27 7.28
C ALA A 35 -0.99 13.30 7.95
N ILE A 36 0.34 13.12 7.86
CA ILE A 36 1.34 14.09 8.30
C ILE A 36 1.19 15.38 7.50
N THR A 37 1.14 15.30 6.17
CA THR A 37 0.98 16.47 5.30
C THR A 37 -0.26 17.29 5.64
N ILE A 38 -1.41 16.65 5.91
CA ILE A 38 -2.61 17.35 6.38
C ILE A 38 -2.40 17.98 7.77
N LYS A 39 -1.84 17.22 8.72
CA LYS A 39 -1.68 17.67 10.11
C LYS A 39 -0.78 18.91 10.22
N TYR A 40 0.28 18.99 9.42
CA TYR A 40 1.25 20.09 9.46
C TYR A 40 0.93 21.24 8.49
N LYS A 41 0.01 21.07 7.53
CA LYS A 41 -0.45 22.18 6.67
C LYS A 41 -1.37 23.18 7.37
N GLY A 42 -1.74 22.95 8.62
CA GLY A 42 -2.35 23.98 9.48
C GLY A 42 -3.85 24.13 9.27
N SER A 43 -4.51 24.48 10.37
CA SER A 43 -5.94 24.78 10.45
C SER A 43 -6.28 26.03 9.63
N PHE A 44 -6.56 25.88 8.34
CA PHE A 44 -7.08 26.95 7.48
C PHE A 44 -8.55 27.27 7.76
N TYR A 45 -9.19 26.59 8.69
CA TYR A 45 -10.64 26.58 8.87
C TYR A 45 -11.22 27.80 9.62
N ASP A 46 -10.37 28.72 10.08
CA ASP A 46 -10.84 29.90 10.84
C ASP A 46 -11.23 31.09 9.94
N LYS A 47 -10.99 31.02 8.62
CA LYS A 47 -11.33 32.07 7.65
C LYS A 47 -11.80 31.46 6.32
N SER A 48 -12.62 32.21 5.58
CA SER A 48 -13.05 31.85 4.22
C SER A 48 -11.84 31.49 3.36
N VAL A 49 -11.75 30.22 2.97
CA VAL A 49 -10.63 29.68 2.21
C VAL A 49 -10.71 30.23 0.77
N PRO A 50 -9.65 30.87 0.24
CA PRO A 50 -9.62 31.34 -1.14
C PRO A 50 -9.77 30.18 -2.13
N ALA A 51 -10.40 30.43 -3.29
CA ALA A 51 -10.59 29.42 -4.33
C ALA A 51 -9.26 28.79 -4.83
N GLU A 52 -8.18 29.57 -4.84
CA GLU A 52 -6.83 29.07 -5.16
C GLU A 52 -6.33 28.05 -4.14
N THR A 53 -6.58 28.27 -2.85
CA THR A 53 -6.20 27.33 -1.78
C THR A 53 -7.03 26.05 -1.88
N CYS A 54 -8.33 26.13 -2.19
CA CYS A 54 -9.15 24.94 -2.47
C CYS A 54 -8.62 24.13 -3.66
N ARG A 55 -8.21 24.79 -4.76
CA ARG A 55 -7.62 24.13 -5.92
C ARG A 55 -6.30 23.43 -5.58
N ALA A 56 -5.42 24.11 -4.84
CA ALA A 56 -4.14 23.52 -4.42
C ALA A 56 -4.34 22.30 -3.49
N ILE A 57 -5.37 22.31 -2.64
CA ILE A 57 -5.72 21.15 -1.81
C ILE A 57 -6.26 20.01 -2.68
N ALA A 58 -7.13 20.31 -3.65
CA ALA A 58 -7.68 19.33 -4.57
C ALA A 58 -6.59 18.65 -5.41
N GLU A 59 -5.67 19.41 -6.01
CA GLU A 59 -4.53 18.88 -6.78
C GLU A 59 -3.62 18.00 -5.91
N LEU A 60 -3.38 18.41 -4.65
CA LEU A 60 -2.62 17.59 -3.71
C LEU A 60 -3.33 16.25 -3.45
N TYR A 61 -4.64 16.28 -3.22
CA TYR A 61 -5.45 15.09 -2.93
C TYR A 61 -5.48 14.14 -4.14
N GLU A 62 -5.67 14.67 -5.35
CA GLU A 62 -5.61 13.91 -6.60
C GLU A 62 -4.24 13.24 -6.77
N GLY A 63 -3.14 13.96 -6.56
CA GLY A 63 -1.79 13.39 -6.67
C GLY A 63 -1.54 12.23 -5.69
N TYR A 64 -1.99 12.36 -4.44
CA TYR A 64 -1.89 11.26 -3.46
C TYR A 64 -2.81 10.08 -3.81
N PHE A 65 -4.00 10.35 -4.34
CA PHE A 65 -4.93 9.32 -4.78
C PHE A 65 -4.38 8.54 -5.98
N ASP A 66 -3.81 9.22 -6.97
CA ASP A 66 -3.14 8.60 -8.11
C ASP A 66 -1.95 7.75 -7.66
N GLN A 67 -1.14 8.26 -6.73
CA GLN A 67 -0.02 7.50 -6.18
C GLN A 67 -0.50 6.24 -5.42
N LEU A 68 -1.59 6.36 -4.66
CA LEU A 68 -2.21 5.23 -3.97
C LEU A 68 -2.73 4.20 -4.97
N LEU A 69 -3.44 4.63 -6.02
CA LEU A 69 -3.94 3.77 -7.08
C LEU A 69 -2.80 3.03 -7.79
N VAL A 70 -1.74 3.73 -8.17
CA VAL A 70 -0.59 3.14 -8.85
C VAL A 70 0.07 2.08 -7.96
N VAL A 71 0.30 2.39 -6.69
CA VAL A 71 0.93 1.46 -5.75
C VAL A 71 0.02 0.27 -5.43
N SER A 72 -1.30 0.49 -5.32
CA SER A 72 -2.26 -0.58 -5.11
C SER A 72 -2.35 -1.52 -6.32
N PHE A 73 -2.50 -0.98 -7.53
CA PHE A 73 -2.56 -1.79 -8.75
C PHE A 73 -1.26 -2.54 -9.01
N SER A 74 -0.12 -1.84 -9.04
CA SER A 74 1.17 -2.47 -9.31
C SER A 74 1.54 -3.48 -8.21
N GLY A 75 1.32 -3.14 -6.94
CA GLY A 75 1.56 -4.02 -5.81
C GLY A 75 0.69 -5.28 -5.83
N SER A 76 -0.58 -5.17 -6.24
CA SER A 76 -1.48 -6.33 -6.37
C SER A 76 -1.01 -7.32 -7.46
N ILE A 77 -0.55 -6.82 -8.60
CA ILE A 77 -0.02 -7.64 -9.70
C ILE A 77 1.26 -8.36 -9.25
N ILE A 78 2.18 -7.64 -8.61
CA ILE A 78 3.43 -8.22 -8.09
C ILE A 78 3.12 -9.28 -7.04
N ALA A 79 2.20 -9.00 -6.11
CA ALA A 79 1.78 -9.95 -5.08
C ALA A 79 1.19 -11.22 -5.71
N MET A 80 0.32 -11.09 -6.72
CA MET A 80 -0.26 -12.23 -7.43
C MET A 80 0.81 -13.10 -8.09
N VAL A 81 1.77 -12.49 -8.79
CA VAL A 81 2.89 -13.22 -9.43
C VAL A 81 3.73 -13.96 -8.39
N LEU A 82 4.07 -13.31 -7.26
CA LEU A 82 4.84 -13.94 -6.19
C LEU A 82 4.10 -15.13 -5.57
N ILE A 83 2.79 -14.98 -5.33
CA ILE A 83 1.94 -16.06 -4.81
C ILE A 83 1.95 -17.25 -5.78
N LEU A 84 1.76 -17.02 -7.09
CA LEU A 84 1.83 -18.08 -8.10
C LEU A 84 3.19 -18.78 -8.14
N ILE A 85 4.29 -18.03 -7.99
CA ILE A 85 5.65 -18.59 -7.90
C ILE A 85 5.79 -19.46 -6.64
N ILE A 86 5.27 -19.04 -5.50
CA ILE A 86 5.27 -19.82 -4.25
C ILE A 86 4.54 -21.15 -4.46
N PHE A 87 3.34 -21.12 -5.06
CA PHE A 87 2.60 -22.34 -5.36
C PHE A 87 3.31 -23.25 -6.37
N LYS A 88 3.99 -22.69 -7.38
CA LYS A 88 4.79 -23.44 -8.34
C LYS A 88 6.04 -24.07 -7.71
N LYS A 89 6.76 -23.32 -6.87
CA LYS A 89 8.06 -23.72 -6.30
C LYS A 89 7.94 -24.66 -5.12
N VAL A 90 6.88 -24.54 -4.32
CA VAL A 90 6.66 -25.38 -3.13
C VAL A 90 5.84 -26.64 -3.46
N ARG A 91 5.85 -27.12 -4.71
CA ARG A 91 5.18 -28.38 -5.12
C ARG A 91 5.79 -29.60 -4.43
#